data_AF-A0A1W5CSC1-F1
#
_entry.id   AF-A0A1W5CSC1-F1
#
_cell.length_a   1.000
_cell.length_b   1.000
_cell.length_c   1.000
_cell.angle_alpha   90.00
_cell.angle_beta   90.00
_cell.angle_gamma   90.00
#
_symmetry.space_group_name_H-M   'P 1'
#
loop_
_entity.id
_entity.type
_entity.pdbx_description
1 polymer ?
#
loop_
_entity_poly.entity_id
_entity_poly.type
_entity_poly.pdbx_seq_one_letter_code
_entity_poly.pdbx_strand_id
1 'polypeptide(L)'
;MDPVTAIGLVASITQLIGVIAKTIGYLNDVKDAPKDRSRLIHEASRLLALLTDLNYTLESADTMELWLGTVRSQGMKDVLDLLQRSMEELAKKIKPEHGIKGLGKRLLWTLDKKEILEILAKIERVKSLVGMALQRDHIQLSLAINVVMSPSPSLW
;
A
#
# COMPACT_ATOMS: atom_id res chain seq x y z
N MET A 1 -15.16 15.31 0.52
CA MET A 1 -13.94 16.00 0.00
C MET A 1 -14.37 16.64 -1.31
N ASP A 2 -13.71 17.70 -1.76
CA ASP A 2 -13.92 18.10 -3.15
C ASP A 2 -13.39 16.96 -4.07
N PRO A 3 -13.96 16.77 -5.27
CA PRO A 3 -13.60 15.67 -6.17
C PRO A 3 -12.09 15.55 -6.45
N VAL A 4 -11.34 16.66 -6.41
CA VAL A 4 -9.90 16.68 -6.70
C VAL A 4 -9.11 15.90 -5.65
N THR A 5 -9.49 15.99 -4.38
CA THR A 5 -8.74 15.32 -3.32
C THR A 5 -8.95 13.80 -3.33
N ALA A 6 -10.14 13.32 -3.72
CA ALA A 6 -10.40 11.89 -3.89
C ALA A 6 -9.61 11.30 -5.08
N ILE A 7 -9.60 12.00 -6.21
CA ILE A 7 -8.80 11.64 -7.39
C ILE A 7 -7.31 11.57 -7.04
N GLY A 8 -6.80 12.55 -6.28
CA GLY A 8 -5.40 12.57 -5.87
C GLY A 8 -5.00 11.36 -5.03
N LEU A 9 -5.89 10.85 -4.18
CA LEU A 9 -5.63 9.68 -3.34
C LEU A 9 -5.58 8.38 -4.15
N VAL A 10 -6.53 8.19 -5.08
CA VAL A 10 -6.52 7.05 -6.02
C VAL A 10 -5.25 7.06 -6.86
N ALA A 11 -4.84 8.23 -7.35
CA ALA A 11 -3.61 8.38 -8.11
C ALA A 11 -2.37 7.98 -7.29
N SER A 12 -2.26 8.45 -6.04
CA SER A 12 -1.17 8.07 -5.13
C SER A 12 -1.12 6.55 -4.88
N ILE A 13 -2.27 5.91 -4.65
CA ILE A 13 -2.35 4.46 -4.44
C ILE A 13 -1.92 3.71 -5.70
N THR A 14 -2.43 4.12 -6.87
CA THR A 14 -2.07 3.53 -8.17
C THR A 14 -0.57 3.65 -8.45
N GLN A 15 0.02 4.82 -8.19
CA GLN A 15 1.45 5.04 -8.35
C GLN A 15 2.27 4.14 -7.41
N LEU A 16 1.86 4.03 -6.15
CA LEU A 16 2.52 3.17 -5.17
C LEU A 16 2.45 1.68 -5.56
N ILE A 17 1.31 1.20 -6.06
CA ILE A 17 1.16 -0.16 -6.63
C ILE A 17 2.21 -0.39 -7.72
N GLY A 18 2.34 0.54 -8.66
CA GLY A 18 3.32 0.45 -9.75
C GLY A 18 4.76 0.39 -9.25
N VAL A 19 5.12 1.24 -8.28
CA VAL A 19 6.47 1.25 -7.68
C VAL A 19 6.77 -0.05 -6.94
N ILE A 20 5.83 -0.57 -6.16
CA ILE A 20 5.99 -1.83 -5.42
C ILE A 20 6.18 -3.00 -6.39
N ALA A 21 5.33 -3.12 -7.41
CA ALA A 21 5.42 -4.19 -8.41
C ALA A 21 6.77 -4.17 -9.15
N LYS A 22 7.23 -2.98 -9.56
CA LYS A 22 8.55 -2.78 -10.18
C LYS A 22 9.69 -3.22 -9.24
N THR A 23 9.60 -2.85 -7.96
CA THR A 23 10.61 -3.17 -6.95
C THR A 23 10.67 -4.68 -6.68
N ILE A 24 9.53 -5.37 -6.61
CA ILE A 24 9.47 -6.84 -6.51
C ILE A 24 10.14 -7.48 -7.72
N GLY A 25 9.87 -6.98 -8.93
CA GLY A 25 10.54 -7.43 -10.15
C GLY A 25 12.07 -7.34 -10.05
N TYR A 26 12.57 -6.20 -9.56
CA TYR A 26 14.02 -6.03 -9.37
C TYR A 26 14.59 -6.92 -8.27
N LEU A 27 13.87 -7.12 -7.17
CA LEU A 27 14.27 -8.03 -6.10
C LEU A 27 14.34 -9.48 -6.59
N ASN A 28 13.48 -9.91 -7.52
CA ASN A 28 13.53 -11.25 -8.09
C ASN A 28 14.80 -11.50 -8.93
N ASP A 29 15.40 -10.45 -9.49
CA ASP A 29 16.65 -10.54 -10.26
C ASP A 29 17.91 -10.62 -9.36
N VAL A 30 17.79 -10.29 -8.06
CA VAL A 30 18.89 -10.32 -7.09
C VAL A 30 19.16 -11.76 -6.65
N LYS A 31 20.42 -12.21 -6.68
CA LYS A 31 20.82 -13.59 -6.30
C LYS A 31 21.39 -13.72 -4.88
N ASP A 32 21.91 -12.63 -4.31
CA ASP A 32 22.50 -12.61 -2.96
C ASP A 32 21.43 -12.41 -1.87
N ALA A 33 21.82 -12.59 -0.59
CA ALA A 33 20.99 -12.37 0.60
C ALA A 33 19.57 -12.97 0.54
N PRO A 34 19.41 -14.28 0.25
CA PRO A 34 18.12 -14.88 -0.10
C PRO A 34 17.05 -14.75 1.01
N LYS A 35 17.46 -14.72 2.29
CA LYS A 35 16.52 -14.57 3.42
C LYS A 35 15.92 -13.17 3.49
N ASP A 36 16.75 -12.14 3.49
CA ASP A 36 16.30 -10.75 3.58
C ASP A 36 15.51 -10.33 2.33
N ARG A 37 16.00 -10.75 1.16
CA ARG A 37 15.30 -10.60 -0.13
C ARG A 37 13.92 -11.27 -0.10
N SER A 38 13.86 -12.53 0.33
CA SER A 38 12.59 -13.27 0.41
C SER A 38 11.60 -12.60 1.37
N ARG A 39 12.07 -12.11 2.52
CA ARG A 39 11.23 -11.37 3.46
C ARG A 39 10.69 -10.07 2.86
N LEU A 40 11.53 -9.27 2.19
CA LEU A 40 11.08 -8.05 1.54
C LEU A 40 10.07 -8.34 0.42
N ILE A 41 10.33 -9.33 -0.44
CA ILE A 41 9.39 -9.73 -1.51
C ILE A 41 8.06 -10.16 -0.90
N HIS A 42 8.08 -10.93 0.19
CA HIS A 42 6.88 -11.42 0.84
C HIS A 42 6.03 -10.26 1.39
N GLU A 43 6.63 -9.34 2.16
CA GLU A 43 5.89 -8.22 2.73
C GLU A 43 5.45 -7.19 1.70
N ALA A 44 6.27 -6.93 0.67
CA ALA A 44 5.90 -6.10 -0.45
C ALA A 44 4.74 -6.68 -1.25
N SER A 45 4.71 -8.02 -1.47
CA SER A 45 3.61 -8.70 -2.16
C SER A 45 2.31 -8.62 -1.38
N ARG A 46 2.36 -8.78 -0.05
CA ARG A 46 1.19 -8.64 0.81
C ARG A 46 0.62 -7.22 0.78
N LEU A 47 1.51 -6.22 0.82
CA LEU A 47 1.11 -4.83 0.68
C LEU A 47 0.52 -4.56 -0.72
N LEU A 48 1.12 -5.09 -1.78
CA LEU A 48 0.61 -4.94 -3.15
C LEU A 48 -0.83 -5.45 -3.26
N ALA A 49 -1.12 -6.63 -2.69
CA ALA A 49 -2.46 -7.19 -2.67
C ALA A 49 -3.45 -6.27 -1.93
N LEU A 50 -3.09 -5.80 -0.73
CA LEU A 50 -3.92 -4.89 0.06
C LEU A 50 -4.20 -3.56 -0.66
N LEU A 51 -3.19 -2.98 -1.30
CA LEU A 51 -3.36 -1.73 -2.04
C LEU A 51 -4.19 -1.92 -3.31
N THR A 52 -4.07 -3.07 -3.97
CA THR A 52 -4.87 -3.40 -5.17
C THR A 52 -6.35 -3.55 -4.81
N ASP A 53 -6.64 -4.28 -3.72
CA ASP A 53 -8.00 -4.45 -3.19
C ASP A 53 -8.61 -3.11 -2.79
N LEU A 54 -7.82 -2.28 -2.12
CA LEU A 54 -8.21 -0.91 -1.80
C LEU A 54 -8.49 -0.08 -3.05
N ASN A 55 -7.62 -0.13 -4.06
CA ASN A 55 -7.81 0.63 -5.30
C ASN A 55 -9.12 0.26 -6.00
N TYR A 56 -9.43 -1.04 -6.07
CA TYR A 56 -10.70 -1.52 -6.61
C TYR A 56 -11.91 -1.02 -5.82
N THR A 57 -11.81 -1.05 -4.48
CA THR A 57 -12.86 -0.54 -3.58
C THR A 57 -13.09 0.97 -3.72
N LEU A 58 -12.05 1.73 -4.08
CA LEU A 58 -12.14 3.17 -4.30
C LEU A 58 -12.67 3.55 -5.69
N GLU A 59 -12.57 2.65 -6.66
CA GLU A 59 -13.15 2.87 -7.99
C GLU A 59 -14.69 2.81 -7.98
N SER A 60 -15.32 2.21 -6.95
CA SER A 60 -16.76 2.31 -6.73
C SER A 60 -17.16 3.59 -5.97
N ALA A 61 -18.10 4.36 -6.55
CA ALA A 61 -18.47 5.70 -6.09
C ALA A 61 -19.03 5.76 -4.66
N ASP A 62 -19.75 4.74 -4.21
CA ASP A 62 -20.45 4.73 -2.91
C ASP A 62 -19.53 4.42 -1.71
N THR A 63 -18.47 3.63 -1.91
CA THR A 63 -17.51 3.23 -0.86
C THR A 63 -16.47 4.31 -0.57
N MET A 64 -16.23 5.21 -1.52
CA MET A 64 -15.29 6.31 -1.37
C MET A 64 -15.69 7.23 -0.21
N GLU A 65 -16.97 7.61 -0.04
CA GLU A 65 -17.36 8.53 1.05
C GLU A 65 -17.12 7.98 2.46
N LEU A 66 -17.39 6.68 2.68
CA LEU A 66 -17.19 5.99 3.96
C LEU A 66 -15.71 5.88 4.34
N TRP A 67 -14.88 5.45 3.39
CA TRP A 67 -13.45 5.27 3.60
C TRP A 67 -12.74 6.60 3.91
N LEU A 68 -13.15 7.67 3.24
CA LEU A 68 -12.53 8.99 3.31
C LEU A 68 -12.72 9.70 4.66
N GLY A 69 -13.77 9.39 5.42
CA GLY A 69 -13.97 9.94 6.77
C GLY A 69 -12.91 9.46 7.76
N THR A 70 -12.43 8.22 7.58
CA THR A 70 -11.43 7.56 8.44
C THR A 70 -10.00 7.97 8.05
N VAL A 71 -9.75 8.08 6.75
CA VAL A 71 -8.43 8.39 6.20
C VAL A 71 -8.01 9.84 6.47
N ARG A 72 -8.99 10.76 6.52
CA ARG A 72 -8.75 12.20 6.76
C ARG A 72 -8.19 12.50 8.16
N SER A 73 -8.47 11.66 9.17
CA SER A 73 -8.02 11.93 10.54
C SER A 73 -6.60 11.43 10.86
N GLN A 74 -5.99 10.62 9.99
CA GLN A 74 -4.83 9.79 10.37
C GLN A 74 -3.53 10.08 9.60
N GLY A 75 -3.46 11.12 8.77
CA GLY A 75 -2.23 11.47 8.03
C GLY A 75 -1.81 10.45 6.97
N MET A 76 -2.77 9.70 6.41
CA MET A 76 -2.51 8.60 5.47
C MET A 76 -1.72 9.05 4.24
N LYS A 77 -2.04 10.20 3.66
CA LYS A 77 -1.37 10.71 2.46
C LYS A 77 0.13 10.85 2.68
N ASP A 78 0.53 11.46 3.80
CA ASP A 78 1.94 11.62 4.14
C ASP A 78 2.67 10.28 4.30
N VAL A 79 1.97 9.28 4.87
CA VAL A 79 2.51 7.93 5.05
C VAL A 79 2.65 7.21 3.70
N LEU A 80 1.66 7.32 2.81
CA LEU A 80 1.71 6.77 1.45
C LEU A 80 2.85 7.42 0.64
N ASP A 81 2.97 8.74 0.68
CA ASP A 81 4.01 9.49 -0.02
C ASP A 81 5.41 9.15 0.52
N LEU A 82 5.55 8.94 1.83
CA LEU A 82 6.82 8.50 2.44
C LEU A 82 7.19 7.08 2.01
N LEU A 83 6.22 6.15 1.98
CA LEU A 83 6.47 4.79 1.54
C LEU A 83 6.82 4.76 0.05
N GLN A 84 6.09 5.51 -0.78
CA GLN A 84 6.37 5.60 -2.21
C GLN A 84 7.80 6.05 -2.47
N ARG A 85 8.23 7.16 -1.86
CA ARG A 85 9.62 7.65 -1.97
C ARG A 85 10.64 6.59 -1.54
N SER A 86 10.37 5.91 -0.42
CA SER A 86 11.27 4.87 0.10
C SER A 86 11.37 3.67 -0.86
N MET A 87 10.27 3.29 -1.50
CA MET A 87 10.25 2.20 -2.49
C MET A 87 10.90 2.62 -3.81
N GLU A 88 10.76 3.88 -4.23
CA GLU A 88 11.46 4.44 -5.40
C GLU A 88 12.99 4.47 -5.17
N GLU A 89 13.43 4.90 -3.98
CA GLU A 89 14.84 4.87 -3.58
C GLU A 89 15.38 3.44 -3.54
N LEU A 90 14.61 2.50 -2.97
CA LEU A 90 14.93 1.08 -2.98
C LEU A 90 15.10 0.55 -4.41
N ALA A 91 14.15 0.86 -5.31
CA ALA A 91 14.21 0.43 -6.69
C ALA A 91 15.46 0.96 -7.41
N LYS A 92 15.82 2.24 -7.19
CA LYS A 92 17.04 2.86 -7.74
C LYS A 92 18.32 2.23 -7.21
N LYS A 93 18.36 1.87 -5.93
CA LYS A 93 19.50 1.18 -5.30
C LYS A 93 19.69 -0.25 -5.81
N ILE A 94 18.59 -0.97 -6.07
CA ILE A 94 18.65 -2.33 -6.63
C ILE A 94 19.02 -2.28 -8.12
N LYS A 95 18.45 -1.33 -8.88
CA LYS A 95 18.71 -1.20 -10.32
C LYS A 95 18.92 0.27 -10.72
N PRO A 96 20.17 0.76 -10.71
CA PRO A 96 20.51 2.11 -11.15
C PRO A 96 20.16 2.33 -12.64
N GLU A 97 19.63 3.50 -12.98
CA GLU A 97 19.15 3.84 -14.33
C GLU A 97 20.27 3.92 -15.39
N HIS A 98 21.51 4.20 -14.97
CA HIS A 98 22.68 4.25 -15.85
C HIS A 98 23.40 2.91 -15.84
N GLY A 99 22.91 2.02 -16.69
CA GLY A 99 23.44 0.67 -16.87
C GLY A 99 24.89 0.68 -17.34
N ILE A 100 25.81 0.32 -16.46
CA ILE A 100 27.06 -0.30 -16.90
C ILE A 100 26.68 -1.67 -17.48
N LYS A 101 26.55 -1.72 -18.81
CA LYS A 101 26.46 -2.95 -19.59
C LYS A 101 27.57 -3.90 -19.12
N GLY A 102 27.22 -4.93 -18.34
CA GLY A 102 28.18 -5.96 -17.91
C GLY A 102 28.05 -6.50 -16.48
N LEU A 103 27.28 -5.88 -15.57
CA LEU A 103 27.15 -6.37 -14.19
C LEU A 103 26.11 -7.49 -13.99
N GLY A 104 25.89 -8.30 -15.04
CA GLY A 104 25.03 -9.49 -15.01
C GLY A 104 25.52 -10.64 -14.11
N LYS A 105 26.39 -10.40 -13.12
CA LYS A 105 26.89 -11.48 -12.24
C LYS A 105 26.80 -11.25 -10.73
N ARG A 106 26.65 -10.01 -10.24
CA ARG A 106 26.45 -9.76 -8.80
C ARG A 106 25.68 -8.44 -8.64
N LEU A 107 24.35 -8.51 -8.69
CA LEU A 107 23.52 -7.47 -8.08
C LEU A 107 23.74 -7.61 -6.57
N LEU A 108 24.84 -7.02 -6.11
CA LEU A 108 25.22 -6.96 -4.71
C LEU A 108 24.01 -6.43 -3.95
N TRP A 109 23.67 -7.11 -2.86
CA TRP A 109 22.71 -6.58 -1.91
C TRP A 109 23.27 -5.26 -1.35
N THR A 110 22.78 -4.13 -1.86
CA THR A 110 23.31 -2.79 -1.54
C THR A 110 22.71 -2.18 -0.27
N LEU A 111 21.71 -2.83 0.32
CA LEU A 111 21.03 -2.36 1.52
C LEU A 111 21.67 -2.94 2.76
N ASP A 112 21.87 -2.13 3.79
CA ASP A 112 22.19 -2.67 5.10
C ASP A 112 20.93 -3.20 5.82
N LYS A 113 21.14 -3.89 6.94
CA LYS A 113 20.05 -4.44 7.74
C LYS A 113 19.11 -3.37 8.31
N LYS A 114 19.60 -2.17 8.59
CA LYS A 114 18.83 -1.08 9.17
C LYS A 114 17.85 -0.52 8.13
N GLU A 115 18.32 -0.29 6.91
CA GLU A 115 17.49 0.18 5.79
C GLU A 115 16.34 -0.78 5.49
N ILE A 116 16.60 -2.09 5.51
CA ILE A 116 15.58 -3.13 5.34
C ILE A 116 14.51 -3.02 6.43
N LEU A 117 14.94 -2.88 7.69
CA LEU A 117 14.01 -2.77 8.81
C LEU A 117 13.19 -1.49 8.76
N GLU A 118 13.76 -0.38 8.29
CA GLU A 118 13.03 0.88 8.08
C GLU A 118 11.97 0.75 6.98
N ILE A 119 12.31 0.11 5.86
CA ILE A 119 11.36 -0.14 4.76
C ILE A 119 10.24 -1.07 5.24
N LEU A 120 10.59 -2.15 5.95
CA LEU A 120 9.61 -3.06 6.53
C LEU A 120 8.69 -2.35 7.53
N ALA A 121 9.23 -1.50 8.41
CA ALA A 121 8.42 -0.74 9.37
C ALA A 121 7.43 0.20 8.67
N LYS A 122 7.85 0.85 7.57
CA LYS A 122 6.97 1.68 6.74
C LYS A 122 5.87 0.86 6.06
N ILE A 123 6.21 -0.32 5.52
CA ILE A 123 5.25 -1.27 4.94
C ILE A 123 4.22 -1.71 6.00
N GLU A 124 4.66 -2.11 7.19
CA GLU A 124 3.76 -2.51 8.29
C GLU A 124 2.84 -1.37 8.72
N ARG A 125 3.36 -0.14 8.79
CA ARG A 125 2.55 1.04 9.11
C ARG A 125 1.44 1.26 8.10
N VAL A 126 1.74 1.19 6.79
CA VAL A 126 0.72 1.35 5.74
C VAL A 126 -0.29 0.21 5.79
N LYS A 127 0.15 -1.05 5.92
CA LYS A 127 -0.76 -2.20 6.05
C LYS A 127 -1.71 -2.04 7.24
N SER A 128 -1.21 -1.59 8.39
CA SER A 128 -2.04 -1.35 9.57
C SER A 128 -3.07 -0.26 9.33
N LEU A 129 -2.66 0.88 8.76
CA LEU A 129 -3.58 1.99 8.46
C LEU A 129 -4.66 1.59 7.44
N VAL A 130 -4.27 0.91 6.36
CA VAL A 130 -5.20 0.41 5.34
C VAL A 130 -6.14 -0.64 5.94
N GLY A 131 -5.61 -1.59 6.70
CA GLY A 131 -6.40 -2.63 7.36
C GLY A 131 -7.42 -2.05 8.33
N MET A 132 -7.05 -1.07 9.16
CA MET A 132 -7.97 -0.39 10.06
C MET A 132 -9.07 0.37 9.29
N ALA A 133 -8.72 1.03 8.20
CA ALA A 133 -9.69 1.75 7.38
C ALA A 133 -10.71 0.78 6.74
N LEU A 134 -10.24 -0.34 6.16
CA LEU A 134 -11.10 -1.37 5.58
C LEU A 134 -12.01 -2.03 6.64
N GLN A 135 -11.48 -2.34 7.83
CA GLN A 135 -12.29 -2.90 8.92
C GLN A 135 -13.39 -1.95 9.39
N ARG A 136 -13.08 -0.65 9.50
CA ARG A 136 -14.05 0.36 9.93
C ARG A 136 -15.18 0.49 8.92
N ASP A 137 -14.88 0.44 7.63
CA ASP A 137 -15.90 0.46 6.57
C ASP A 137 -16.80 -0.78 6.65
N HIS A 138 -16.21 -1.96 6.86
CA HIS A 138 -16.98 -3.19 7.03
C HIS A 138 -17.95 -3.11 8.22
N ILE A 139 -17.53 -2.52 9.34
CA ILE A 139 -18.39 -2.30 10.51
C ILE A 139 -19.52 -1.31 10.18
N GLN A 140 -19.22 -0.19 9.51
CA GLN A 140 -20.23 0.80 9.13
C GLN A 140 -21.29 0.22 8.19
N LEU A 141 -20.86 -0.53 7.17
CA LEU A 141 -21.77 -1.23 6.26
C LEU A 141 -22.65 -2.24 7.00
N SER A 142 -22.06 -3.02 7.92
CA SER A 142 -22.79 -4.00 8.72
C SER A 142 -23.84 -3.36 9.63
N LEU A 143 -23.53 -2.21 10.22
CA LEU A 143 -24.48 -1.44 11.04
C LEU A 143 -25.62 -0.86 10.19
N ALA A 144 -25.31 -0.29 9.03
CA ALA A 144 -26.32 0.24 8.11
C ALA A 144 -27.29 -0.85 7.65
N ILE A 145 -26.76 -2.04 7.30
CA ILE A 145 -27.56 -3.21 6.94
C ILE A 145 -28.46 -3.66 8.11
N ASN A 146 -27.94 -3.71 9.33
CA ASN A 146 -28.74 -4.08 10.51
C ASN A 146 -29.89 -3.08 10.76
N VAL A 147 -29.62 -1.78 10.64
CA VAL A 147 -30.66 -0.74 10.77
C VAL A 147 -31.75 -0.93 9.71
N VAL A 148 -31.39 -1.18 8.45
CA VAL A 148 -32.36 -1.42 7.37
C VAL A 148 -33.18 -2.70 7.58
N MET A 149 -32.60 -3.74 8.18
CA MET A 149 -33.28 -5.01 8.43
C MET A 149 -34.03 -5.07 9.77
N SER A 150 -33.87 -4.07 10.63
CA SER A 150 -34.62 -4.00 11.89
C SER A 150 -36.10 -3.72 11.62
N PRO A 151 -37.04 -4.50 12.22
CA PRO A 151 -38.46 -4.29 11.98
C PRO A 151 -38.86 -2.90 12.49
N SER A 152 -39.60 -2.16 11.65
CA SER A 152 -40.14 -0.84 12.01
C SER A 152 -40.85 -0.93 13.36
N PRO A 153 -40.60 -0.02 14.32
CA PRO A 153 -41.34 0.00 15.57
C PRO A 153 -42.82 0.13 15.23
N SER A 154 -43.59 -0.94 15.48
CA SER A 154 -45.03 -0.88 15.40
C SER A 154 -45.48 0.19 16.39
N LEU A 155 -45.97 1.30 15.85
CA LEU A 155 -46.62 2.36 16.61
C LEU A 155 -47.90 1.75 17.19
N TRP A 156 -47.87 1.43 18.48
CA TRP A 156 -49.04 1.18 19.31
C TRP A 156 -49.35 2.46 20.08
#